data_AF-A0A673MMB0-F1
#
_entry.id   AF-A0A673MMB0-F1
#
_cell.length_a   1.000
_cell.length_b   1.000
_cell.length_c   1.000
_cell.angle_alpha   90.00
_cell.angle_beta   90.00
_cell.angle_gamma   90.00
#
_symmetry.space_group_name_H-M   'P 1'
#
loop_
_entity.id
_entity.type
_entity.pdbx_description
1 polymer ?
#
loop_
_entity_poly.entity_id
_entity_poly.type
_entity_poly.pdbx_seq_one_letter_code
_entity_poly.pdbx_strand_id
1 'polypeptide(L)'
;MLSGIISVWTIFAVAQCYFSEENYTEESKMQPPTVIIAIIARNAAHSLPYYLGALERLNYPKERISIWAATDHNIDNTTAILREWLTVMQTQYHYVEWRPLEKPTSYVGELGPKHWTNGRYEYVMKLKQAALNFSKKRWADYILYSDTDNILTNPNALHLLMAENKSVIAPMLDSQSAYSNYWCGITPQGYYRRTAEYFPTKQRQRRGCYPVPMVHSTILLDLRKEGTKKVSFHPPHKDYSWPFDDIIVFAFSCRISGMVQMYLCNKERYGYLNVPAKPHQTVEDDRINFVHLYLESLIHGPPMYVSRNVHVPPKQSDLMGFDEIYLINLRRRPDRRDRMLWSLYELEIDAKVVAAVDGAALNSSDIKILGVDLLPGYYDPFSGRTLTKGEVGCFLSHYYIWKEVKTDQSSILPVLFNLSSDPREDYKSHFPNRNLMVYSTHPLLVQPCHYAGDPEWVSDTETSTLWDDDNVRTDWRGSHKTLKGSQPPAGLQSATHKDEL
;
A
#
# COMPACT_ATOMS: atom_id res chain seq x y z
N MET A 1 -27.86 64.65 -14.22
CA MET A 1 -29.06 63.97 -13.71
C MET A 1 -29.39 62.82 -14.65
N LEU A 2 -29.30 61.59 -14.11
CA LEU A 2 -29.90 60.33 -14.56
C LEU A 2 -29.89 59.98 -16.06
N SER A 3 -28.96 59.09 -16.45
CA SER A 3 -29.22 58.11 -17.52
C SER A 3 -29.44 56.74 -16.87
N GLY A 4 -30.49 56.06 -17.31
CA GLY A 4 -31.06 54.88 -16.68
C GLY A 4 -30.17 53.64 -16.78
N ILE A 5 -30.05 52.95 -15.65
CA ILE A 5 -29.46 51.63 -15.51
C ILE A 5 -30.44 50.61 -16.10
N ILE A 6 -30.00 49.88 -17.12
CA ILE A 6 -30.69 48.69 -17.63
C ILE A 6 -30.33 47.53 -16.69
N SER A 7 -31.23 47.21 -15.76
CA SER A 7 -31.14 46.01 -14.94
C SER A 7 -31.61 44.81 -15.74
N VAL A 8 -30.68 43.98 -16.20
CA VAL A 8 -30.97 42.66 -16.77
C VAL A 8 -31.36 41.73 -15.61
N TRP A 9 -32.66 41.55 -15.40
CA TRP A 9 -33.18 40.53 -14.50
C TRP A 9 -33.00 39.16 -15.16
N THR A 10 -32.10 38.35 -14.61
CA THR A 10 -31.98 36.94 -14.94
C THR A 10 -33.21 36.23 -14.40
N ILE A 11 -34.08 35.79 -15.30
CA ILE A 11 -35.24 34.97 -14.94
C ILE A 11 -34.71 33.61 -14.49
N PHE A 12 -34.67 33.38 -13.18
CA PHE A 12 -34.63 32.03 -12.64
C PHE A 12 -35.99 31.40 -12.93
N ALA A 13 -36.04 30.53 -13.95
CA ALA A 13 -37.17 29.64 -14.15
C ALA A 13 -37.17 28.60 -13.03
N VAL A 14 -37.72 28.96 -11.88
CA VAL A 14 -38.21 28.00 -10.91
C VAL A 14 -39.41 27.36 -11.58
N ALA A 15 -39.32 26.07 -11.92
CA ALA A 15 -40.48 25.31 -12.34
C ALA A 15 -41.46 25.25 -11.16
N GLN A 16 -42.34 26.25 -11.06
CA GLN A 16 -43.47 26.22 -10.14
C GLN A 16 -44.47 25.20 -10.70
N CYS A 17 -44.67 24.12 -9.95
CA CYS A 17 -45.64 23.07 -10.26
C CYS A 17 -47.04 23.68 -10.43
N TYR A 18 -47.76 23.23 -11.47
CA TYR A 18 -49.02 23.81 -11.93
C TYR A 18 -50.23 23.46 -11.03
N PHE A 19 -50.11 22.47 -10.15
CA PHE A 19 -51.16 22.02 -9.23
C PHE A 19 -50.62 21.92 -7.81
N SER A 20 -50.98 22.87 -6.96
CA SER A 20 -50.48 23.02 -5.59
C SER A 20 -51.22 22.15 -4.55
N GLU A 21 -52.32 21.51 -4.94
CA GLU A 21 -53.20 20.72 -4.06
C GLU A 21 -53.02 19.19 -4.20
N GLU A 22 -52.19 18.72 -5.12
CA GLU A 22 -51.94 17.28 -5.30
C GLU A 22 -50.77 16.79 -4.43
N ASN A 23 -51.00 15.73 -3.66
CA ASN A 23 -49.95 15.00 -2.96
C ASN A 23 -49.19 14.12 -3.96
N TYR A 24 -48.03 14.59 -4.43
CA TYR A 24 -47.17 13.81 -5.31
C TYR A 24 -46.28 12.85 -4.53
N THR A 25 -46.16 11.62 -5.03
CA THR A 25 -45.12 10.68 -4.62
C THR A 25 -43.77 11.10 -5.23
N GLU A 26 -42.69 11.05 -4.45
CA GLU A 26 -41.34 11.28 -4.97
C GLU A 26 -40.98 10.24 -6.04
N GLU A 27 -40.31 10.70 -7.10
CA GLU A 27 -39.82 9.83 -8.17
C GLU A 27 -38.78 8.81 -7.65
N SER A 28 -38.81 7.62 -8.24
CA SER A 28 -37.91 6.53 -7.88
C SER A 28 -36.45 6.84 -8.26
N LYS A 29 -35.49 6.23 -7.54
CA LYS A 29 -34.05 6.42 -7.83
C LYS A 29 -33.64 5.65 -9.08
N MET A 30 -32.77 6.27 -9.89
CA MET A 30 -32.13 5.60 -11.03
C MET A 30 -31.25 4.43 -10.55
N GLN A 31 -31.32 3.33 -11.30
CA GLN A 31 -30.37 2.22 -11.14
C GLN A 31 -28.96 2.67 -11.54
N PRO A 32 -27.90 2.18 -10.86
CA PRO A 32 -26.55 2.55 -11.20
C PRO A 32 -26.14 1.97 -12.56
N PRO A 33 -25.19 2.58 -13.28
CA PRO A 33 -24.75 2.10 -14.60
C PRO A 33 -24.28 0.63 -14.63
N THR A 34 -24.32 -0.02 -15.78
CA THR A 34 -23.72 -1.34 -15.96
C THR A 34 -22.20 -1.27 -16.06
N VAL A 35 -21.50 -2.23 -15.47
CA VAL A 35 -20.03 -2.27 -15.45
C VAL A 35 -19.55 -3.64 -15.89
N ILE A 36 -18.54 -3.67 -16.74
CA ILE A 36 -17.74 -4.88 -16.95
C ILE A 36 -16.42 -4.73 -16.21
N ILE A 37 -16.03 -5.74 -15.44
CA ILE A 37 -14.70 -5.83 -14.84
C ILE A 37 -13.89 -6.84 -15.64
N ALA A 38 -12.81 -6.36 -16.26
CA ALA A 38 -11.88 -7.18 -17.04
C ALA A 38 -10.71 -7.63 -16.16
N ILE A 39 -10.59 -8.95 -15.96
CA ILE A 39 -9.58 -9.62 -15.15
C ILE A 39 -8.67 -10.41 -16.09
N ILE A 40 -7.40 -10.03 -16.19
CA ILE A 40 -6.38 -10.76 -16.98
C ILE A 40 -5.29 -11.19 -16.01
N ALA A 41 -5.22 -12.49 -15.71
CA ALA A 41 -4.39 -13.01 -14.64
C ALA A 41 -3.21 -13.84 -15.18
N ARG A 42 -1.99 -13.48 -14.75
CA ARG A 42 -0.76 -14.23 -15.00
C ARG A 42 0.11 -14.29 -13.74
N ASN A 43 0.39 -15.50 -13.25
CA ASN A 43 1.27 -15.79 -12.10
C ASN A 43 0.96 -14.93 -10.87
N ALA A 44 -0.32 -14.84 -10.52
CA ALA A 44 -0.87 -13.98 -9.49
C ALA A 44 -1.44 -14.77 -8.31
N ALA A 45 -1.12 -16.06 -8.13
CA ALA A 45 -1.74 -16.88 -7.09
C ALA A 45 -1.57 -16.30 -5.67
N HIS A 46 -0.49 -15.54 -5.44
CA HIS A 46 -0.20 -14.88 -4.17
C HIS A 46 -1.06 -13.64 -3.88
N SER A 47 -1.44 -12.87 -4.91
CA SER A 47 -2.18 -11.60 -4.77
C SER A 47 -3.66 -11.74 -5.11
N LEU A 48 -4.00 -12.70 -5.97
CA LEU A 48 -5.33 -12.91 -6.50
C LEU A 48 -6.41 -13.10 -5.41
N PRO A 49 -6.21 -13.87 -4.32
CA PRO A 49 -7.22 -13.97 -3.26
C PRO A 49 -7.59 -12.62 -2.64
N TYR A 50 -6.61 -11.73 -2.44
CA TYR A 50 -6.82 -10.38 -1.91
C TYR A 50 -7.53 -9.48 -2.93
N TYR A 51 -7.13 -9.58 -4.20
CA TYR A 51 -7.77 -8.87 -5.31
C TYR A 51 -9.25 -9.24 -5.45
N LEU A 52 -9.57 -10.53 -5.46
CA LEU A 52 -10.94 -11.03 -5.57
C LEU A 52 -11.77 -10.63 -4.35
N GLY A 53 -11.18 -10.66 -3.15
CA GLY A 53 -11.83 -10.16 -1.95
C GLY A 53 -12.17 -8.67 -2.04
N ALA A 54 -11.27 -7.86 -2.62
CA ALA A 54 -11.52 -6.45 -2.85
C ALA A 54 -12.69 -6.22 -3.84
N LEU A 55 -12.76 -6.99 -4.94
CA LEU A 55 -13.88 -6.92 -5.88
C LEU A 55 -15.23 -7.30 -5.25
N GLU A 56 -15.24 -8.32 -4.39
CA GLU A 56 -16.46 -8.73 -3.65
C GLU A 56 -16.99 -7.65 -2.72
N ARG A 57 -16.09 -6.80 -2.20
CA ARG A 57 -16.39 -5.71 -1.26
C ARG A 57 -16.70 -4.39 -1.95
N LEU A 58 -16.58 -4.29 -3.28
CA LEU A 58 -17.04 -3.10 -3.98
C LEU A 58 -18.51 -2.87 -3.65
N ASN A 59 -18.80 -1.68 -3.14
CA ASN A 59 -20.15 -1.23 -2.82
C ASN A 59 -20.84 -0.86 -4.13
N TYR A 60 -21.24 -1.86 -4.88
CA TYR A 60 -21.90 -1.74 -6.17
C TYR A 60 -22.78 -2.96 -6.40
N PRO A 61 -24.00 -2.83 -6.95
CA PRO A 61 -24.89 -3.97 -7.13
C PRO A 61 -24.26 -5.02 -8.06
N LYS A 62 -24.13 -6.27 -7.58
CA LYS A 62 -23.45 -7.35 -8.32
C LYS A 62 -24.20 -7.70 -9.60
N GLU A 63 -25.52 -7.60 -9.59
CA GLU A 63 -26.40 -7.74 -10.75
C GLU A 63 -26.23 -6.63 -11.81
N ARG A 64 -25.46 -5.58 -11.51
CA ARG A 64 -25.04 -4.52 -12.46
C ARG A 64 -23.59 -4.68 -12.91
N ILE A 65 -22.90 -5.71 -12.44
CA ILE A 65 -21.52 -6.03 -12.81
C ILE A 65 -21.49 -7.33 -13.60
N SER A 66 -20.79 -7.33 -14.74
CA SER A 66 -20.38 -8.54 -15.45
C SER A 66 -18.87 -8.72 -15.36
N ILE A 67 -18.41 -9.96 -15.21
CA ILE A 67 -16.99 -10.29 -15.18
C ILE A 67 -16.56 -10.80 -16.55
N TRP A 68 -15.43 -10.28 -17.04
CA TRP A 68 -14.71 -10.83 -18.18
C TRP A 68 -13.33 -11.28 -17.70
N ALA A 69 -13.09 -12.58 -17.65
CA ALA A 69 -11.87 -13.13 -17.06
C ALA A 69 -11.09 -13.99 -18.05
N ALA A 70 -9.77 -13.78 -18.10
CA ALA A 70 -8.83 -14.56 -18.89
C ALA A 70 -7.58 -14.90 -18.07
N THR A 71 -6.97 -16.04 -18.37
CA THR A 71 -5.64 -16.38 -17.84
C THR A 71 -4.61 -16.45 -18.94
N ASP A 72 -3.35 -16.17 -18.58
CA ASP A 72 -2.26 -16.04 -19.53
C ASP A 72 -1.00 -16.75 -19.00
N HIS A 73 -0.59 -17.87 -19.61
CA HIS A 73 0.70 -18.53 -19.38
C HIS A 73 1.09 -18.65 -17.89
N ASN A 74 0.22 -19.29 -17.10
CA ASN A 74 0.43 -19.52 -15.67
C ASN A 74 1.33 -20.73 -15.42
N ILE A 75 2.30 -20.57 -14.52
CA ILE A 75 3.08 -21.67 -13.93
C ILE A 75 2.66 -21.98 -12.49
N ASP A 76 1.87 -21.11 -11.87
CA ASP A 76 1.33 -21.25 -10.51
C ASP A 76 -0.17 -21.59 -10.51
N ASN A 77 -0.79 -21.56 -9.34
CA ASN A 77 -2.19 -21.94 -9.15
C ASN A 77 -3.22 -20.87 -9.59
N THR A 78 -2.81 -19.81 -10.27
CA THR A 78 -3.67 -18.67 -10.66
C THR A 78 -4.96 -19.12 -11.38
N THR A 79 -4.83 -20.03 -12.34
CA THR A 79 -5.98 -20.51 -13.12
C THR A 79 -7.00 -21.24 -12.26
N ALA A 80 -6.56 -22.04 -11.28
CA ALA A 80 -7.46 -22.78 -10.41
C ALA A 80 -8.18 -21.86 -9.42
N ILE A 81 -7.46 -20.94 -8.78
CA ILE A 81 -8.03 -19.95 -7.84
C ILE A 81 -9.10 -19.10 -8.55
N LEU A 82 -8.79 -18.61 -9.75
CA LEU A 82 -9.76 -17.80 -10.50
C LEU A 82 -10.99 -18.63 -10.91
N ARG A 83 -10.79 -19.89 -11.33
CA ARG A 83 -11.89 -20.81 -11.68
C ARG A 83 -12.81 -21.11 -10.50
N GLU A 84 -12.23 -21.36 -9.31
CA GLU A 84 -12.98 -21.59 -8.07
C GLU A 84 -13.89 -20.39 -7.77
N TRP A 85 -13.32 -19.19 -7.75
CA TRP A 85 -14.06 -17.96 -7.52
C TRP A 85 -15.18 -17.75 -8.55
N LEU A 86 -14.85 -17.88 -9.84
CA LEU A 86 -15.80 -17.65 -10.94
C LEU A 86 -17.00 -18.60 -10.88
N THR A 87 -16.81 -19.82 -10.40
CA THR A 87 -17.89 -20.81 -10.26
C THR A 87 -18.96 -20.32 -9.28
N VAL A 88 -18.55 -19.70 -8.17
CA VAL A 88 -19.50 -19.10 -7.22
C VAL A 88 -20.10 -17.82 -7.80
N MET A 89 -19.25 -17.00 -8.41
CA MET A 89 -19.62 -15.68 -8.94
C MET A 89 -20.59 -15.70 -10.11
N GLN A 90 -20.68 -16.81 -10.85
CA GLN A 90 -21.71 -17.03 -11.88
C GLN A 90 -23.14 -16.87 -11.36
N THR A 91 -23.37 -17.09 -10.06
CA THR A 91 -24.69 -16.95 -9.43
C THR A 91 -24.94 -15.56 -8.83
N GLN A 92 -23.90 -14.74 -8.66
CA GLN A 92 -23.98 -13.44 -7.98
C GLN A 92 -23.88 -12.26 -8.94
N TYR A 93 -22.95 -12.32 -9.90
CA TYR A 93 -22.78 -11.27 -10.91
C TYR A 93 -23.74 -11.48 -12.07
N HIS A 94 -24.05 -10.39 -12.79
CA HIS A 94 -24.96 -10.42 -13.94
C HIS A 94 -24.55 -11.46 -14.99
N TYR A 95 -23.24 -11.56 -15.25
CA TYR A 95 -22.68 -12.52 -16.17
C TYR A 95 -21.19 -12.74 -15.90
N VAL A 96 -20.70 -13.93 -16.24
CA VAL A 96 -19.27 -14.28 -16.20
C VAL A 96 -18.83 -14.84 -17.55
N GLU A 97 -17.88 -14.18 -18.21
CA GLU A 97 -17.13 -14.72 -19.35
C GLU A 97 -15.80 -15.31 -18.84
N TRP A 98 -15.53 -16.58 -19.16
CA TRP A 98 -14.30 -17.26 -18.74
C TRP A 98 -13.47 -17.74 -19.93
N ARG A 99 -12.19 -17.36 -19.97
CA ARG A 99 -11.26 -17.63 -21.07
C ARG A 99 -9.92 -18.15 -20.55
N PRO A 100 -9.84 -19.42 -20.12
CA PRO A 100 -8.61 -19.99 -19.59
C PRO A 100 -7.60 -20.27 -20.72
N LEU A 101 -6.32 -20.04 -20.43
CA LEU A 101 -5.20 -20.57 -21.18
C LEU A 101 -4.34 -21.45 -20.25
N GLU A 102 -4.33 -22.75 -20.49
CA GLU A 102 -3.52 -23.70 -19.70
C GLU A 102 -2.13 -23.91 -20.29
N LYS A 103 -1.99 -23.84 -21.62
CA LYS A 103 -0.72 -23.98 -22.33
C LYS A 103 -0.62 -22.98 -23.49
N PRO A 104 0.59 -22.49 -23.84
CA PRO A 104 1.84 -22.73 -23.12
C PRO A 104 1.89 -22.01 -21.77
N THR A 105 2.88 -22.34 -20.93
CA THR A 105 3.07 -21.71 -19.60
C THR A 105 4.16 -20.63 -19.61
N SER A 106 4.78 -20.38 -20.76
CA SER A 106 5.83 -19.38 -20.97
C SER A 106 5.78 -18.82 -22.40
N TYR A 107 6.25 -17.59 -22.59
CA TYR A 107 6.44 -17.01 -23.92
C TYR A 107 7.80 -17.40 -24.51
N VAL A 108 7.86 -17.47 -25.84
CA VAL A 108 9.13 -17.69 -26.56
C VAL A 108 10.10 -16.55 -26.27
N GLY A 109 11.32 -16.89 -25.85
CA GLY A 109 12.38 -15.93 -25.57
C GLY A 109 12.20 -15.15 -24.26
N GLU A 110 11.29 -15.55 -23.37
CA GLU A 110 11.20 -14.92 -22.05
C GLU A 110 12.38 -15.34 -21.15
N LEU A 111 12.89 -14.40 -20.34
CA LEU A 111 14.02 -14.66 -19.41
C LEU A 111 13.53 -15.25 -18.09
N GLY A 112 12.25 -15.05 -17.79
CA GLY A 112 11.58 -15.44 -16.55
C GLY A 112 10.11 -15.06 -16.62
N PRO A 113 9.29 -15.51 -15.64
CA PRO A 113 7.83 -15.35 -15.64
C PRO A 113 7.37 -13.88 -15.60
N LYS A 114 8.25 -12.98 -15.17
CA LYS A 114 7.99 -11.53 -15.07
C LYS A 114 8.55 -10.73 -16.26
N HIS A 115 9.21 -11.37 -17.23
CA HIS A 115 9.67 -10.70 -18.45
C HIS A 115 8.48 -10.32 -19.36
N TRP A 116 8.49 -9.08 -19.87
CA TRP A 116 7.55 -8.58 -20.85
C TRP A 116 8.14 -8.61 -22.27
N THR A 117 7.96 -9.73 -22.96
CA THR A 117 8.33 -9.86 -24.38
C THR A 117 7.32 -9.16 -25.29
N ASN A 118 7.72 -8.82 -26.52
CA ASN A 118 6.79 -8.27 -27.51
C ASN A 118 5.56 -9.17 -27.75
N GLY A 119 5.76 -10.50 -27.76
CA GLY A 119 4.65 -11.45 -27.88
C GLY A 119 3.67 -11.39 -26.71
N ARG A 120 4.18 -11.18 -25.48
CA ARG A 120 3.35 -10.96 -24.29
C ARG A 120 2.56 -9.66 -24.38
N TYR A 121 3.22 -8.55 -24.72
CA TYR A 121 2.53 -7.27 -24.93
C TYR A 121 1.41 -7.40 -25.96
N GLU A 122 1.69 -8.02 -27.11
CA GLU A 122 0.70 -8.22 -28.16
C GLU A 122 -0.50 -9.04 -27.68
N TYR A 123 -0.26 -10.14 -26.96
CA TYR A 123 -1.33 -11.00 -26.46
C TYR A 123 -2.19 -10.29 -25.40
N VAL A 124 -1.57 -9.61 -24.44
CA VAL A 124 -2.30 -8.82 -23.43
C VAL A 124 -3.12 -7.72 -24.08
N MET A 125 -2.59 -7.01 -25.08
CA MET A 125 -3.34 -6.02 -25.85
C MET A 125 -4.54 -6.63 -26.58
N LYS A 126 -4.39 -7.84 -27.16
CA LYS A 126 -5.51 -8.57 -27.78
C LYS A 126 -6.58 -8.96 -26.76
N LEU A 127 -6.20 -9.38 -25.56
CA LEU A 127 -7.14 -9.68 -24.46
C LEU A 127 -7.87 -8.41 -23.99
N LYS A 128 -7.15 -7.30 -23.76
CA LYS A 128 -7.77 -6.01 -23.43
C LYS A 128 -8.72 -5.55 -24.52
N GLN A 129 -8.35 -5.67 -25.80
CA GLN A 129 -9.25 -5.35 -26.91
C GLN A 129 -10.48 -6.28 -26.96
N ALA A 130 -10.32 -7.58 -26.69
CA ALA A 130 -11.43 -8.51 -26.66
C ALA A 130 -12.44 -8.16 -25.56
N ALA A 131 -11.96 -7.79 -24.36
CA ALA A 131 -12.81 -7.29 -23.28
C ALA A 131 -13.54 -5.99 -23.64
N LEU A 132 -12.86 -5.04 -24.29
CA LEU A 132 -13.48 -3.80 -24.79
C LEU A 132 -14.59 -4.10 -25.82
N ASN A 133 -14.31 -4.98 -26.78
CA ASN A 133 -15.27 -5.38 -27.81
C ASN A 133 -16.47 -6.10 -27.21
N PHE A 134 -16.23 -7.01 -26.25
CA PHE A 134 -17.28 -7.68 -25.50
C PHE A 134 -18.17 -6.67 -24.78
N SER A 135 -17.57 -5.66 -24.15
CA SER A 135 -18.31 -4.62 -23.42
C SER A 135 -19.19 -3.78 -24.32
N LYS A 136 -18.66 -3.34 -25.46
CA LYS A 136 -19.42 -2.59 -26.48
C LYS A 136 -20.59 -3.42 -27.03
N LYS A 137 -20.38 -4.71 -27.30
CA LYS A 137 -21.44 -5.61 -27.81
C LYS A 137 -22.56 -5.85 -26.80
N ARG A 138 -22.27 -5.73 -25.50
CA ARG A 138 -23.24 -5.91 -24.41
C ARG A 138 -23.88 -4.62 -23.93
N TRP A 139 -23.61 -3.49 -24.59
CA TRP A 139 -24.14 -2.19 -24.19
C TRP A 139 -23.79 -1.83 -22.74
N ALA A 140 -22.61 -2.25 -22.27
CA ALA A 140 -22.14 -1.85 -20.95
C ALA A 140 -21.85 -0.34 -20.93
N ASP A 141 -22.22 0.32 -19.84
CA ASP A 141 -21.97 1.75 -19.64
C ASP A 141 -20.50 2.03 -19.34
N TYR A 142 -19.86 1.13 -18.58
CA TYR A 142 -18.47 1.23 -18.19
C TYR A 142 -17.71 -0.10 -18.33
N ILE A 143 -16.39 0.00 -18.52
CA ILE A 143 -15.47 -1.12 -18.31
C ILE A 143 -14.34 -0.68 -17.36
N LEU A 144 -14.13 -1.46 -16.30
CA LEU A 144 -12.99 -1.37 -15.41
C LEU A 144 -11.96 -2.44 -15.82
N TYR A 145 -10.77 -2.00 -16.22
CA TYR A 145 -9.59 -2.86 -16.22
C TYR A 145 -8.92 -2.74 -14.86
N SER A 146 -8.56 -3.85 -14.25
CA SER A 146 -7.75 -3.87 -13.03
C SER A 146 -6.81 -5.06 -13.04
N ASP A 147 -5.51 -4.80 -13.12
CA ASP A 147 -4.47 -5.81 -12.98
C ASP A 147 -4.63 -6.56 -11.63
N THR A 148 -4.31 -7.85 -11.62
CA THR A 148 -4.65 -8.76 -10.50
C THR A 148 -3.79 -8.59 -9.24
N ASP A 149 -2.77 -7.75 -9.31
CA ASP A 149 -1.93 -7.29 -8.21
C ASP A 149 -2.29 -5.88 -7.72
N ASN A 150 -3.38 -5.29 -8.26
CA ASN A 150 -3.93 -4.00 -7.82
C ASN A 150 -5.13 -4.19 -6.91
N ILE A 151 -4.97 -3.91 -5.62
CA ILE A 151 -5.98 -4.20 -4.60
C ILE A 151 -6.80 -2.93 -4.33
N LEU A 152 -8.03 -2.88 -4.86
CA LEU A 152 -8.99 -1.79 -4.65
C LEU A 152 -9.61 -1.86 -3.24
N THR A 153 -8.88 -1.41 -2.23
CA THR A 153 -9.33 -1.47 -0.83
C THR A 153 -10.49 -0.53 -0.51
N ASN A 154 -10.72 0.52 -1.32
CA ASN A 154 -11.86 1.42 -1.15
C ASN A 154 -13.13 0.84 -1.80
N PRO A 155 -14.15 0.46 -1.02
CA PRO A 155 -15.36 -0.16 -1.57
C PRO A 155 -16.16 0.80 -2.46
N ASN A 156 -16.00 2.12 -2.30
CA ASN A 156 -16.74 3.12 -3.06
C ASN A 156 -16.02 3.56 -4.36
N ALA A 157 -14.92 2.90 -4.73
CA ALA A 157 -14.07 3.31 -5.85
C ALA A 157 -14.86 3.53 -7.16
N LEU A 158 -15.77 2.62 -7.52
CA LEU A 158 -16.58 2.75 -8.75
C LEU A 158 -17.45 4.01 -8.71
N HIS A 159 -18.22 4.22 -7.64
CA HIS A 159 -19.08 5.40 -7.51
C HIS A 159 -18.29 6.70 -7.57
N LEU A 160 -17.17 6.77 -6.86
CA LEU A 160 -16.30 7.94 -6.82
C LEU A 160 -15.73 8.27 -8.20
N LEU A 161 -15.21 7.27 -8.93
CA LEU A 161 -14.65 7.47 -10.27
C LEU A 161 -15.72 7.84 -11.30
N MET A 162 -16.91 7.23 -11.23
CA MET A 162 -18.03 7.53 -12.12
C MET A 162 -18.54 8.97 -11.92
N ALA A 163 -18.56 9.45 -10.68
CA ALA A 163 -19.01 10.81 -10.35
C ALA A 163 -18.15 11.90 -11.02
N GLU A 164 -16.90 11.61 -11.35
CA GLU A 164 -16.01 12.55 -12.05
C GLU A 164 -16.36 12.73 -13.54
N ASN A 165 -17.20 11.84 -14.10
CA ASN A 165 -17.73 11.92 -15.45
C ASN A 165 -16.64 12.09 -16.53
N LYS A 166 -15.58 11.26 -16.46
CA LYS A 166 -14.43 11.30 -17.38
C LYS A 166 -14.43 10.11 -18.34
N SER A 167 -13.85 10.30 -19.53
CA SER A 167 -13.76 9.25 -20.56
C SER A 167 -12.87 8.09 -20.16
N VAL A 168 -11.71 8.40 -19.59
CA VAL A 168 -10.76 7.43 -19.03
C VAL A 168 -10.26 8.00 -17.71
N ILE A 169 -10.45 7.28 -16.62
CA ILE A 169 -10.02 7.71 -15.29
C ILE A 169 -9.37 6.55 -14.53
N ALA A 170 -8.25 6.83 -13.86
CA ALA A 170 -7.61 5.90 -12.96
C ALA A 170 -7.71 6.38 -11.51
N PRO A 171 -8.06 5.50 -10.56
CA PRO A 171 -7.78 5.77 -9.16
C PRO A 171 -6.26 5.76 -8.93
N MET A 172 -5.73 6.76 -8.25
CA MET A 172 -4.33 6.72 -7.82
C MET A 172 -4.16 5.65 -6.75
N LEU A 173 -3.38 4.62 -7.07
CA LEU A 173 -3.06 3.52 -6.17
C LEU A 173 -1.72 3.79 -5.48
N ASP A 174 -1.60 3.36 -4.23
CA ASP A 174 -0.38 3.54 -3.42
C ASP A 174 0.58 2.36 -3.58
N SER A 175 1.88 2.65 -3.52
CA SER A 175 2.96 1.68 -3.64
C SER A 175 4.17 2.12 -2.81
N GLN A 176 5.00 1.15 -2.45
CA GLN A 176 6.17 1.27 -1.57
C GLN A 176 7.25 2.22 -2.05
N SER A 177 7.37 2.39 -3.36
CA SER A 177 8.41 3.19 -3.98
C SER A 177 7.83 4.40 -4.70
N ALA A 178 8.70 5.13 -5.41
CA ALA A 178 8.27 6.18 -6.32
C ALA A 178 7.46 5.69 -7.52
N TYR A 179 7.27 4.37 -7.73
CA TYR A 179 6.40 3.82 -8.78
C TYR A 179 4.93 4.29 -8.61
N SER A 180 4.15 4.34 -9.69
CA SER A 180 2.72 4.65 -9.64
C SER A 180 2.03 4.23 -10.94
N ASN A 181 0.69 4.20 -10.94
CA ASN A 181 -0.12 3.85 -12.10
C ASN A 181 -0.41 5.02 -13.06
N TYR A 182 0.45 6.03 -13.10
CA TYR A 182 0.29 7.21 -13.96
C TYR A 182 1.62 7.89 -14.27
N TRP A 183 1.67 8.62 -15.38
CA TRP A 183 2.80 9.48 -15.73
C TRP A 183 2.35 10.93 -15.83
N CYS A 184 3.06 11.87 -15.19
CA CYS A 184 2.80 13.31 -15.34
C CYS A 184 3.37 13.91 -16.63
N GLY A 185 4.23 13.18 -17.35
CA GLY A 185 4.89 13.66 -18.55
C GLY A 185 5.30 12.53 -19.47
N ILE A 186 5.35 12.84 -20.76
CA ILE A 186 5.86 11.96 -21.81
C ILE A 186 6.90 12.70 -22.66
N THR A 187 7.90 11.98 -23.14
CA THR A 187 8.84 12.48 -24.15
C THR A 187 8.16 12.52 -25.54
N PRO A 188 8.74 13.22 -26.53
CA PRO A 188 8.26 13.17 -27.92
C PRO A 188 8.20 11.74 -28.49
N GLN A 189 9.08 10.86 -28.00
CA GLN A 189 9.16 9.44 -28.38
C GLN A 189 8.16 8.55 -27.59
N GLY A 190 7.30 9.13 -26.74
CA GLY A 190 6.25 8.39 -26.04
C GLY A 190 6.68 7.71 -24.74
N TYR A 191 7.87 8.01 -24.21
CA TYR A 191 8.39 7.37 -23.00
C TYR A 191 8.18 8.25 -21.75
N TYR A 192 8.33 7.65 -20.57
CA TYR A 192 8.15 8.33 -19.28
C TYR A 192 9.03 9.58 -19.16
N ARG A 193 8.44 10.67 -18.67
CA ARG A 193 9.16 11.89 -18.27
C ARG A 193 8.67 12.38 -16.91
N ARG A 194 9.55 12.36 -15.90
CA ARG A 194 9.28 12.94 -14.58
C ARG A 194 9.07 14.45 -14.68
N THR A 195 8.10 14.98 -13.94
CA THR A 195 7.82 16.41 -13.85
C THR A 195 7.82 16.88 -12.39
N ALA A 196 7.88 18.20 -12.17
CA ALA A 196 7.78 18.79 -10.83
C ALA A 196 6.47 18.41 -10.11
N GLU A 197 5.38 18.22 -10.85
CA GLU A 197 4.07 17.83 -10.30
C GLU A 197 3.99 16.38 -9.78
N TYR A 198 4.98 15.52 -10.08
CA TYR A 198 4.87 14.09 -9.80
C TYR A 198 4.75 13.77 -8.31
N PHE A 199 5.73 14.20 -7.50
CA PHE A 199 5.74 13.93 -6.06
C PHE A 199 4.62 14.65 -5.30
N PRO A 200 4.32 15.94 -5.59
CA PRO A 200 3.14 16.59 -5.02
C PRO A 200 1.84 15.84 -5.27
N THR A 201 1.68 15.26 -6.47
CA THR A 201 0.50 14.43 -6.82
C THR A 201 0.49 13.11 -6.05
N LYS A 202 1.60 12.36 -6.05
CA LYS A 202 1.71 11.05 -5.38
C LYS A 202 1.52 11.18 -3.86
N GLN A 203 2.09 12.22 -3.26
CA GLN A 203 1.98 12.51 -1.82
C GLN A 203 0.65 13.17 -1.45
N ARG A 204 -0.27 13.34 -2.40
CA ARG A 204 -1.58 14.01 -2.20
C ARG A 204 -1.47 15.40 -1.57
N GLN A 205 -0.40 16.14 -1.86
CA GLN A 205 -0.25 17.55 -1.45
C GLN A 205 -1.34 18.41 -2.10
N ARG A 206 -1.80 18.02 -3.30
CA ARG A 206 -3.00 18.53 -3.96
C ARG A 206 -3.91 17.35 -4.30
N ARG A 207 -5.15 17.39 -3.78
CA ARG A 207 -6.17 16.38 -4.02
C ARG A 207 -7.13 16.84 -5.11
N GLY A 208 -7.43 15.97 -6.07
CA GLY A 208 -8.29 16.27 -7.20
C GLY A 208 -8.30 15.15 -8.23
N CYS A 209 -8.87 15.43 -9.39
CA CYS A 209 -8.68 14.58 -10.55
C CYS A 209 -8.14 15.42 -11.72
N TYR A 210 -6.98 15.02 -12.24
CA TYR A 210 -6.15 15.84 -13.12
C TYR A 210 -5.93 15.16 -14.45
N PRO A 211 -5.88 15.92 -15.57
CA PRO A 211 -5.48 15.36 -16.84
C PRO A 211 -4.01 14.96 -16.78
N VAL A 212 -3.72 13.74 -17.20
CA VAL A 212 -2.34 13.22 -17.31
C VAL A 212 -2.16 12.57 -18.68
N PRO A 213 -0.94 12.55 -19.24
CA PRO A 213 -0.70 11.93 -20.53
C PRO A 213 -0.87 10.40 -20.52
N MET A 214 -0.79 9.75 -19.35
CA MET A 214 -0.93 8.31 -19.23
C MET A 214 -1.44 7.89 -17.84
N VAL A 215 -2.38 6.95 -17.84
CA VAL A 215 -2.74 6.12 -16.69
C VAL A 215 -2.75 4.66 -17.12
N HIS A 216 -2.47 3.74 -16.20
CA HIS A 216 -2.41 2.30 -16.51
C HIS A 216 -2.82 1.43 -15.33
N SER A 217 -2.75 0.12 -15.52
CA SER A 217 -3.01 -0.98 -14.57
C SER A 217 -4.43 -1.08 -13.99
N THR A 218 -4.96 0.00 -13.41
CA THR A 218 -6.39 0.10 -13.05
C THR A 218 -7.00 1.35 -13.64
N ILE A 219 -7.92 1.17 -14.60
CA ILE A 219 -8.56 2.25 -15.34
C ILE A 219 -10.05 1.96 -15.56
N LEU A 220 -10.89 2.98 -15.37
CA LEU A 220 -12.31 2.95 -15.68
C LEU A 220 -12.57 3.76 -16.97
N LEU A 221 -13.19 3.14 -17.96
CA LEU A 221 -13.60 3.77 -19.21
C LEU A 221 -15.11 3.97 -19.22
N ASP A 222 -15.56 5.18 -19.56
CA ASP A 222 -16.98 5.47 -19.83
C ASP A 222 -17.29 5.20 -21.30
N LEU A 223 -18.00 4.11 -21.58
CA LEU A 223 -18.32 3.66 -22.93
C LEU A 223 -19.48 4.44 -23.57
N ARG A 224 -20.17 5.28 -22.78
CA ARG A 224 -21.28 6.11 -23.26
C ARG A 224 -20.79 7.37 -23.97
N LYS A 225 -19.54 7.80 -23.72
CA LYS A 225 -18.96 9.00 -24.36
C LYS A 225 -18.55 8.71 -25.80
N GLU A 226 -18.79 9.67 -26.70
CA GLU A 226 -18.51 9.50 -28.13
C GLU A 226 -17.04 9.15 -28.41
N GLY A 227 -16.11 9.80 -27.71
CA GLY A 227 -14.67 9.61 -27.91
C GLY A 227 -14.19 8.17 -27.65
N THR A 228 -14.80 7.44 -26.70
CA THR A 228 -14.36 6.07 -26.35
C THR A 228 -14.75 5.02 -27.40
N LYS A 229 -15.57 5.40 -28.38
CA LYS A 229 -15.79 4.56 -29.58
C LYS A 229 -14.53 4.40 -30.41
N LYS A 230 -13.65 5.42 -30.42
CA LYS A 230 -12.45 5.50 -31.28
C LYS A 230 -11.17 4.95 -30.64
N VAL A 231 -11.19 4.62 -29.35
CA VAL A 231 -10.01 4.04 -28.67
C VAL A 231 -9.95 2.53 -28.84
N SER A 232 -8.72 2.03 -28.90
CA SER A 232 -8.38 0.62 -29.08
C SER A 232 -7.09 0.28 -28.31
N PHE A 233 -7.02 -0.95 -27.81
CA PHE A 233 -5.78 -1.56 -27.31
C PHE A 233 -5.05 -2.31 -28.42
N HIS A 234 -5.77 -2.87 -29.39
CA HIS A 234 -5.21 -3.65 -30.48
C HIS A 234 -6.12 -3.62 -31.74
N PRO A 235 -5.57 -3.66 -32.97
CA PRO A 235 -4.16 -3.42 -33.29
C PRO A 235 -3.74 -1.98 -32.94
N PRO A 236 -2.42 -1.70 -32.78
CA PRO A 236 -1.94 -0.33 -32.68
C PRO A 236 -2.42 0.52 -33.86
N HIS A 237 -2.56 1.82 -33.63
CA HIS A 237 -2.92 2.75 -34.69
C HIS A 237 -1.88 2.70 -35.83
N LYS A 238 -2.32 2.90 -37.08
CA LYS A 238 -1.43 2.85 -38.26
C LYS A 238 -0.23 3.81 -38.20
N ASP A 239 -0.40 4.94 -37.50
CA ASP A 239 0.62 5.98 -37.34
C ASP A 239 1.43 5.81 -36.03
N TYR A 240 1.31 4.67 -35.35
CA TYR A 240 2.02 4.39 -34.11
C TYR A 240 3.52 4.17 -34.35
N SER A 241 4.34 4.93 -33.63
CA SER A 241 5.82 4.90 -33.77
C SER A 241 6.56 4.90 -32.42
N TRP A 242 5.84 4.69 -31.32
CA TRP A 242 6.39 4.67 -29.96
C TRP A 242 6.79 3.24 -29.54
N PRO A 243 7.45 3.05 -28.38
CA PRO A 243 7.83 1.70 -27.92
C PRO A 243 6.63 0.75 -27.83
N PHE A 244 6.81 -0.50 -28.24
CA PHE A 244 5.72 -1.48 -28.28
C PHE A 244 5.44 -2.03 -26.88
N ASP A 245 4.52 -1.37 -26.19
CA ASP A 245 4.13 -1.61 -24.80
C ASP A 245 2.62 -1.34 -24.70
N ASP A 246 1.88 -2.17 -23.97
CA ASP A 246 0.42 -2.11 -23.93
C ASP A 246 -0.12 -0.80 -23.33
N ILE A 247 0.59 -0.21 -22.36
CA ILE A 247 0.17 1.05 -21.72
C ILE A 247 0.46 2.24 -22.64
N ILE A 248 1.59 2.19 -23.36
CA ILE A 248 2.02 3.24 -24.30
C ILE A 248 1.12 3.24 -25.54
N VAL A 249 0.82 2.06 -26.09
CA VAL A 249 -0.08 1.89 -27.25
C VAL A 249 -1.47 2.44 -26.93
N PHE A 250 -2.02 2.11 -25.76
CA PHE A 250 -3.34 2.60 -25.38
C PHE A 250 -3.36 4.12 -25.12
N ALA A 251 -2.33 4.67 -24.46
CA ALA A 251 -2.21 6.11 -24.27
C ALA A 251 -2.11 6.87 -25.61
N PHE A 252 -1.36 6.33 -26.57
CA PHE A 252 -1.32 6.87 -27.93
C PHE A 252 -2.69 6.82 -28.62
N SER A 253 -3.42 5.70 -28.49
CA SER A 253 -4.77 5.53 -29.04
C SER A 253 -5.73 6.60 -28.49
N CYS A 254 -5.68 6.88 -27.18
CA CYS A 254 -6.43 7.96 -26.56
C CYS A 254 -6.03 9.33 -27.14
N ARG A 255 -4.72 9.60 -27.22
CA ARG A 255 -4.17 10.87 -27.70
C ARG A 255 -4.54 11.16 -29.17
N ILE A 256 -4.35 10.20 -30.07
CA ILE A 256 -4.59 10.38 -31.51
C ILE A 256 -6.08 10.49 -31.84
N SER A 257 -6.97 9.99 -30.96
CA SER A 257 -8.42 10.14 -31.12
C SER A 257 -8.88 11.61 -31.12
N GLY A 258 -8.10 12.51 -30.51
CA GLY A 258 -8.42 13.94 -30.32
C GLY A 258 -9.62 14.21 -29.40
N MET A 259 -10.28 13.17 -28.86
CA MET A 259 -11.54 13.27 -28.12
C MET A 259 -11.48 12.63 -26.73
N VAL A 260 -10.38 11.95 -26.39
CA VAL A 260 -10.22 11.21 -25.14
C VAL A 260 -9.02 11.71 -24.36
N GLN A 261 -9.30 12.31 -23.20
CA GLN A 261 -8.30 12.67 -22.20
C GLN A 261 -8.30 11.64 -21.08
N MET A 262 -7.09 11.22 -20.68
CA MET A 262 -6.86 10.37 -19.51
C MET A 262 -6.79 11.22 -18.24
N TYR A 263 -7.39 10.76 -17.16
CA TYR A 263 -7.40 11.44 -15.87
C TYR A 263 -6.88 10.52 -14.77
N LEU A 264 -6.09 11.07 -13.85
CA LEU A 264 -5.76 10.45 -12.58
C LEU A 264 -6.62 11.09 -11.50
N CYS A 265 -7.20 10.31 -10.59
CA CYS A 265 -7.86 10.84 -9.40
C CYS A 265 -7.19 10.41 -8.10
N ASN A 266 -6.81 11.36 -7.26
CA ASN A 266 -6.16 11.14 -5.96
C ASN A 266 -6.95 11.74 -4.77
N LYS A 267 -8.24 12.06 -4.97
CA LYS A 267 -9.13 12.61 -3.93
C LYS A 267 -9.21 11.71 -2.68
N GLU A 268 -9.26 10.41 -2.91
CA GLU A 268 -9.31 9.38 -1.88
C GLU A 268 -8.10 8.44 -1.94
N ARG A 269 -7.95 7.63 -0.89
CA ARG A 269 -7.14 6.42 -0.96
C ARG A 269 -7.99 5.32 -1.56
N TYR A 270 -7.66 4.89 -2.77
CA TYR A 270 -8.47 3.93 -3.52
C TYR A 270 -8.01 2.48 -3.36
N GLY A 271 -6.72 2.28 -3.12
CA GLY A 271 -6.11 0.95 -3.10
C GLY A 271 -4.60 1.00 -3.24
N TYR A 272 -4.04 -0.18 -3.47
CA TYR A 272 -2.60 -0.42 -3.53
C TYR A 272 -2.23 -1.09 -4.84
N LEU A 273 -1.03 -0.84 -5.34
CA LEU A 273 -0.44 -1.54 -6.49
C LEU A 273 0.94 -2.08 -6.13
N ASN A 274 1.24 -3.29 -6.61
CA ASN A 274 2.57 -3.86 -6.45
C ASN A 274 3.58 -3.20 -7.41
N VAL A 275 4.84 -3.17 -7.02
CA VAL A 275 5.92 -2.70 -7.90
C VAL A 275 6.27 -3.83 -8.87
N PRO A 276 6.31 -3.58 -10.19
CA PRO A 276 6.62 -4.62 -11.16
C PRO A 276 7.99 -5.25 -10.92
N ALA A 277 8.01 -6.58 -10.88
CA ALA A 277 9.25 -7.34 -10.81
C ALA A 277 10.09 -7.20 -12.10
N LYS A 278 11.42 -7.31 -11.95
CA LYS A 278 12.41 -7.31 -13.03
C LYS A 278 12.29 -8.58 -13.89
N PRO A 279 12.78 -8.56 -15.15
CA PRO A 279 12.63 -9.68 -16.08
C PRO A 279 13.14 -11.05 -15.61
N HIS A 280 14.19 -11.09 -14.78
CA HIS A 280 14.81 -12.31 -14.26
C HIS A 280 14.24 -12.76 -12.90
N GLN A 281 13.35 -11.96 -12.29
CA GLN A 281 12.75 -12.30 -11.02
C GLN A 281 11.68 -13.38 -11.18
N THR A 282 11.57 -14.19 -10.14
CA THR A 282 10.68 -15.35 -10.04
C THR A 282 9.29 -14.94 -9.55
N VAL A 283 8.35 -15.90 -9.53
CA VAL A 283 7.03 -15.70 -8.90
C VAL A 283 7.16 -15.53 -7.39
N GLU A 284 8.19 -16.13 -6.78
CA GLU A 284 8.45 -16.02 -5.35
C GLU A 284 8.95 -14.62 -4.97
N ASP A 285 9.82 -14.02 -5.79
CA ASP A 285 10.24 -12.63 -5.60
C ASP A 285 9.04 -11.66 -5.65
N ASP A 286 8.10 -11.91 -6.57
CA ASP A 286 6.86 -11.15 -6.72
C ASP A 286 5.94 -11.33 -5.49
N ARG A 287 5.84 -12.56 -4.95
CA ARG A 287 5.14 -12.86 -3.70
C ARG A 287 5.74 -12.10 -2.53
N ILE A 288 7.06 -12.07 -2.38
CA ILE A 288 7.75 -11.32 -1.31
C ILE A 288 7.47 -9.82 -1.44
N ASN A 289 7.55 -9.26 -2.65
CA ASN A 289 7.19 -7.87 -2.89
C ASN A 289 5.74 -7.56 -2.50
N PHE A 290 4.81 -8.46 -2.82
CA PHE A 290 3.41 -8.33 -2.43
C PHE A 290 3.21 -8.39 -0.90
N VAL A 291 3.93 -9.26 -0.19
CA VAL A 291 3.92 -9.28 1.29
C VAL A 291 4.37 -7.93 1.83
N HIS A 292 5.48 -7.37 1.32
CA HIS A 292 5.92 -6.04 1.74
C HIS A 292 4.86 -4.96 1.45
N LEU A 293 4.13 -5.04 0.33
CA LEU A 293 3.05 -4.09 0.00
C LEU A 293 1.90 -4.22 0.99
N TYR A 294 1.57 -5.47 1.35
CA TYR A 294 0.59 -5.77 2.38
C TYR A 294 0.98 -5.14 3.71
N LEU A 295 2.22 -5.33 4.17
CA LEU A 295 2.71 -4.75 5.42
C LEU A 295 2.60 -3.22 5.43
N GLU A 296 2.94 -2.56 4.31
CA GLU A 296 2.77 -1.11 4.18
C GLU A 296 1.28 -0.71 4.22
N SER A 297 0.39 -1.49 3.63
CA SER A 297 -1.05 -1.19 3.61
C SER A 297 -1.65 -1.11 5.03
N LEU A 298 -1.14 -1.91 5.97
CA LEU A 298 -1.56 -1.93 7.37
C LEU A 298 -1.28 -0.63 8.13
N ILE A 299 -0.45 0.26 7.57
CA ILE A 299 -0.17 1.58 8.16
C ILE A 299 -1.39 2.50 8.04
N HIS A 300 -2.15 2.39 6.95
CA HIS A 300 -3.17 3.38 6.58
C HIS A 300 -4.60 2.88 6.74
N GLY A 301 -4.82 1.60 7.06
CA GLY A 301 -6.15 1.03 7.09
C GLY A 301 -6.19 -0.39 7.61
N PRO A 302 -7.38 -1.01 7.55
CA PRO A 302 -7.53 -2.41 7.93
C PRO A 302 -6.74 -3.34 7.00
N PRO A 303 -6.49 -4.58 7.43
CA PRO A 303 -5.92 -5.62 6.59
C PRO A 303 -6.64 -5.79 5.25
N MET A 304 -5.89 -6.12 4.20
CA MET A 304 -6.50 -6.55 2.95
C MET A 304 -7.08 -7.96 3.17
N TYR A 305 -8.40 -8.09 3.13
CA TYR A 305 -9.04 -9.40 3.35
C TYR A 305 -9.11 -10.20 2.04
N VAL A 306 -8.75 -11.48 2.11
CA VAL A 306 -8.94 -12.45 1.02
C VAL A 306 -10.43 -12.67 0.72
N SER A 307 -10.73 -13.16 -0.49
CA SER A 307 -12.07 -13.63 -0.87
C SER A 307 -12.51 -14.79 0.02
N ARG A 308 -13.79 -14.83 0.38
CA ARG A 308 -14.39 -15.95 1.13
C ARG A 308 -14.79 -17.13 0.23
N ASN A 309 -14.66 -16.97 -1.09
CA ASN A 309 -15.10 -17.91 -2.10
C ASN A 309 -13.93 -18.59 -2.82
N VAL A 310 -12.73 -18.51 -2.22
CA VAL A 310 -11.53 -19.22 -2.67
C VAL A 310 -10.84 -19.86 -1.49
N HIS A 311 -10.27 -21.04 -1.69
CA HIS A 311 -9.44 -21.66 -0.68
C HIS A 311 -8.05 -21.01 -0.66
N VAL A 312 -7.68 -20.46 0.50
CA VAL A 312 -6.31 -20.00 0.79
C VAL A 312 -5.75 -20.92 1.87
N PRO A 313 -4.62 -21.61 1.62
CA PRO A 313 -3.98 -22.43 2.64
C PRO A 313 -3.68 -21.60 3.89
N PRO A 314 -3.84 -22.17 5.10
CA PRO A 314 -3.42 -21.49 6.31
C PRO A 314 -1.91 -21.25 6.27
N LYS A 315 -1.49 -20.06 6.69
CA LYS A 315 -0.07 -19.72 6.85
C LYS A 315 0.58 -20.61 7.91
N GLN A 316 1.84 -20.97 7.71
CA GLN A 316 2.56 -21.85 8.62
C GLN A 316 3.62 -21.05 9.36
N SER A 317 3.25 -20.49 10.50
CA SER A 317 4.18 -19.71 11.31
C SER A 317 5.21 -20.59 12.01
N ASP A 318 6.46 -20.15 12.00
CA ASP A 318 7.54 -20.77 12.77
C ASP A 318 8.34 -19.73 13.57
N LEU A 319 9.31 -20.22 14.35
CA LEU A 319 10.21 -19.37 15.13
C LEU A 319 11.49 -19.03 14.37
N MET A 320 11.53 -19.18 13.04
CA MET A 320 12.68 -18.92 12.16
C MET A 320 14.00 -19.61 12.60
N GLY A 321 13.89 -20.73 13.33
CA GLY A 321 15.05 -21.43 13.92
C GLY A 321 15.54 -20.88 15.26
N PHE A 322 14.85 -19.91 15.86
CA PHE A 322 15.07 -19.45 17.24
C PHE A 322 14.28 -20.29 18.25
N ASP A 323 14.72 -20.28 19.51
CA ASP A 323 14.00 -20.95 20.61
C ASP A 323 12.67 -20.25 20.95
N GLU A 324 12.62 -18.92 20.81
CA GLU A 324 11.44 -18.09 21.08
C GLU A 324 11.61 -16.72 20.40
N ILE A 325 10.51 -16.13 19.94
CA ILE A 325 10.45 -14.77 19.39
C ILE A 325 9.48 -13.97 20.24
N TYR A 326 9.90 -12.81 20.74
CA TYR A 326 9.08 -11.99 21.64
C TYR A 326 8.54 -10.74 20.94
N LEU A 327 7.22 -10.54 20.99
CA LEU A 327 6.57 -9.27 20.65
C LEU A 327 6.32 -8.46 21.92
N ILE A 328 7.20 -7.50 22.19
CA ILE A 328 7.08 -6.58 23.32
C ILE A 328 6.14 -5.44 22.95
N ASN A 329 4.97 -5.37 23.59
CA ASN A 329 4.01 -4.31 23.32
C ASN A 329 3.32 -3.79 24.59
N LEU A 330 3.14 -2.47 24.66
CA LEU A 330 2.42 -1.82 25.76
C LEU A 330 0.93 -2.21 25.73
N ARG A 331 0.35 -2.61 26.87
CA ARG A 331 -1.07 -3.00 26.94
C ARG A 331 -2.03 -1.90 26.45
N ARG A 332 -1.68 -0.63 26.67
CA ARG A 332 -2.45 0.54 26.23
C ARG A 332 -2.37 0.82 24.71
N ARG A 333 -1.55 0.07 23.96
CA ARG A 333 -1.35 0.24 22.49
C ARG A 333 -1.86 -0.98 21.71
N PRO A 334 -3.17 -1.30 21.77
CA PRO A 334 -3.73 -2.40 20.98
C PRO A 334 -3.62 -2.14 19.47
N ASP A 335 -3.70 -0.88 19.04
CA ASP A 335 -3.50 -0.45 17.65
C ASP A 335 -2.17 -0.96 17.05
N ARG A 336 -1.08 -0.80 17.80
CA ARG A 336 0.26 -1.25 17.37
C ARG A 336 0.42 -2.75 17.47
N ARG A 337 -0.14 -3.35 18.52
CA ARG A 337 -0.10 -4.81 18.74
C ARG A 337 -0.78 -5.52 17.60
N ASP A 338 -2.01 -5.14 17.29
CA ASP A 338 -2.84 -5.81 16.29
C ASP A 338 -2.19 -5.67 14.91
N ARG A 339 -1.67 -4.48 14.57
CA ARG A 339 -0.88 -4.30 13.35
C ARG A 339 0.34 -5.22 13.29
N MET A 340 1.11 -5.31 14.37
CA MET A 340 2.31 -6.16 14.38
C MET A 340 1.97 -7.64 14.33
N LEU A 341 0.92 -8.08 15.02
CA LEU A 341 0.42 -9.46 14.91
C LEU A 341 -0.03 -9.79 13.49
N TRP A 342 -0.70 -8.86 12.80
CA TRP A 342 -1.00 -9.02 11.36
C TRP A 342 0.27 -9.09 10.51
N SER A 343 1.28 -8.28 10.81
CA SER A 343 2.56 -8.32 10.09
C SER A 343 3.28 -9.64 10.28
N LEU A 344 3.37 -10.14 11.51
CA LEU A 344 4.00 -11.42 11.85
C LEU A 344 3.23 -12.59 11.23
N TYR A 345 1.90 -12.56 11.28
CA TYR A 345 1.07 -13.55 10.59
C TYR A 345 1.39 -13.60 9.09
N GLU A 346 1.46 -12.45 8.43
CA GLU A 346 1.74 -12.40 6.99
C GLU A 346 3.16 -12.84 6.61
N LEU A 347 4.12 -12.58 7.50
CA LEU A 347 5.50 -13.04 7.40
C LEU A 347 5.69 -14.50 7.81
N GLU A 348 4.64 -15.16 8.32
CA GLU A 348 4.68 -16.53 8.84
C GLU A 348 5.68 -16.68 10.02
N ILE A 349 5.67 -15.69 10.91
CA ILE A 349 6.52 -15.67 12.11
C ILE A 349 5.63 -15.83 13.34
N ASP A 350 5.91 -16.86 14.15
CA ASP A 350 5.28 -17.01 15.46
C ASP A 350 5.99 -16.13 16.49
N ALA A 351 5.23 -15.59 17.43
CA ALA A 351 5.81 -14.76 18.49
C ALA A 351 4.97 -14.77 19.76
N LYS A 352 5.65 -14.89 20.90
CA LYS A 352 5.09 -14.71 22.23
C LYS A 352 4.90 -13.23 22.55
N VAL A 353 3.63 -12.84 22.74
CA VAL A 353 3.30 -11.46 23.15
C VAL A 353 3.64 -11.25 24.62
N VAL A 354 4.49 -10.26 24.89
CA VAL A 354 4.86 -9.85 26.25
C VAL A 354 4.33 -8.45 26.52
N ALA A 355 3.67 -8.30 27.67
CA ALA A 355 3.20 -7.00 28.14
C ALA A 355 4.42 -6.13 28.54
N ALA A 356 4.67 -5.08 27.76
CA ALA A 356 5.71 -4.13 28.08
C ALA A 356 5.37 -3.35 29.36
N VAL A 357 6.39 -3.01 30.13
CA VAL A 357 6.31 -2.13 31.29
C VAL A 357 6.01 -0.72 30.81
N ASP A 358 4.90 -0.17 31.32
CA ASP A 358 4.48 1.18 31.00
C ASP A 358 5.26 2.20 31.83
N GLY A 359 6.39 2.67 31.28
CA GLY A 359 7.20 3.71 31.90
C GLY A 359 6.42 4.99 32.19
N ALA A 360 5.48 5.38 31.33
CA ALA A 360 4.67 6.58 31.52
C ALA A 360 3.66 6.44 32.67
N ALA A 361 3.34 5.22 33.09
CA ALA A 361 2.50 4.95 34.25
C ALA A 361 3.27 4.91 35.58
N LEU A 362 4.62 4.94 35.53
CA LEU A 362 5.46 4.98 36.73
C LEU A 362 5.67 6.42 37.20
N ASN A 363 5.78 6.62 38.52
CA ASN A 363 6.34 7.84 39.10
C ASN A 363 7.79 7.59 39.57
N SER A 364 8.54 8.67 39.87
CA SER A 364 9.94 8.54 40.31
C SER A 364 10.10 7.75 41.62
N SER A 365 9.06 7.66 42.47
CA SER A 365 9.08 6.84 43.68
C SER A 365 8.94 5.35 43.37
N ASP A 366 8.08 4.98 42.41
CA ASP A 366 7.93 3.60 41.94
C ASP A 366 9.25 3.06 41.39
N ILE A 367 9.95 3.87 40.59
CA ILE A 367 11.25 3.52 40.00
C ILE A 367 12.29 3.26 41.10
N LYS A 368 12.33 4.10 42.14
CA LYS A 368 13.21 3.91 43.31
C LYS A 368 12.86 2.64 44.09
N ILE A 369 11.58 2.33 44.27
CA ILE A 369 11.12 1.10 44.94
C ILE A 369 11.54 -0.15 44.16
N LEU A 370 11.53 -0.07 42.82
CA LEU A 370 12.01 -1.15 41.96
C LEU A 370 13.54 -1.35 42.03
N GLY A 371 14.26 -0.48 42.75
CA GLY A 371 15.72 -0.53 42.87
C GLY A 371 16.44 -0.20 41.57
N VAL A 372 15.77 0.53 40.68
CA VAL A 372 16.36 0.99 39.41
C VAL A 372 17.09 2.30 39.68
N ASP A 373 18.39 2.31 39.40
CA ASP A 373 19.23 3.49 39.52
C ASP A 373 20.06 3.68 38.25
N LEU A 374 20.46 4.91 37.98
CA LEU A 374 21.36 5.23 36.88
C LEU A 374 22.81 5.16 37.33
N LEU A 375 23.69 4.76 36.41
CA LEU A 375 25.13 4.87 36.64
C LEU A 375 25.48 6.34 36.93
N PRO A 376 26.28 6.62 37.98
CA PRO A 376 26.68 7.98 38.30
C PRO A 376 27.32 8.68 37.09
N GLY A 377 26.82 9.86 36.75
CA GLY A 377 27.31 10.64 35.59
C GLY A 377 26.82 10.14 34.23
N TYR A 378 25.85 9.23 34.16
CA TYR A 378 25.21 8.84 32.91
C TYR A 378 24.47 10.02 32.26
N TYR A 379 24.68 10.19 30.96
CA TYR A 379 24.03 11.20 30.13
C TYR A 379 23.94 10.64 28.70
N ASP A 380 22.79 10.75 28.04
CA ASP A 380 22.62 10.22 26.69
C ASP A 380 23.40 11.08 25.69
N PRO A 381 24.43 10.53 25.01
CA PRO A 381 25.27 11.31 24.11
C PRO A 381 24.51 11.84 22.88
N PHE A 382 23.33 11.28 22.57
CA PHE A 382 22.54 11.71 21.42
C PHE A 382 21.53 12.80 21.77
N SER A 383 20.78 12.64 22.86
CA SER A 383 19.73 13.60 23.26
C SER A 383 20.22 14.67 24.23
N GLY A 384 21.44 14.54 24.72
CA GLY A 384 21.88 15.27 25.87
C GLY A 384 21.26 14.63 27.11
N ARG A 385 19.99 14.85 27.42
CA ARG A 385 19.34 14.50 28.70
C ARG A 385 19.65 13.12 29.34
N THR A 386 19.32 13.01 30.63
CA THR A 386 19.16 11.71 31.31
C THR A 386 17.98 10.90 30.72
N LEU A 387 17.80 9.64 31.16
CA LEU A 387 16.73 8.77 30.68
C LEU A 387 15.33 9.32 30.97
N THR A 388 14.40 9.06 30.05
CA THR A 388 12.98 9.20 30.31
C THR A 388 12.44 7.98 31.04
N LYS A 389 11.27 8.11 31.67
CA LYS A 389 10.57 6.94 32.22
C LYS A 389 10.18 5.93 31.14
N GLY A 390 9.84 6.39 29.94
CA GLY A 390 9.55 5.52 28.81
C GLY A 390 10.76 4.66 28.40
N GLU A 391 11.97 5.23 28.42
CA GLU A 391 13.22 4.48 28.22
C GLU A 391 13.47 3.49 29.37
N VAL A 392 13.19 3.87 30.63
CA VAL A 392 13.23 2.95 31.78
C VAL A 392 12.22 1.80 31.63
N GLY A 393 11.00 2.07 31.19
CA GLY A 393 9.99 1.05 30.90
C GLY A 393 10.41 0.10 29.78
N CYS A 394 11.05 0.62 28.73
CA CYS A 394 11.66 -0.19 27.67
C CYS A 394 12.74 -1.12 28.23
N PHE A 395 13.67 -0.59 29.04
CA PHE A 395 14.70 -1.37 29.72
C PHE A 395 14.09 -2.49 30.58
N LEU A 396 13.13 -2.16 31.46
CA LEU A 396 12.50 -3.14 32.35
C LEU A 396 11.77 -4.25 31.59
N SER A 397 11.13 -3.92 30.46
CA SER A 397 10.48 -4.90 29.60
C SER A 397 11.46 -5.95 29.07
N HIS A 398 12.62 -5.52 28.57
CA HIS A 398 13.67 -6.42 28.09
C HIS A 398 14.32 -7.18 29.26
N TYR A 399 14.53 -6.53 30.40
CA TYR A 399 15.10 -7.13 31.60
C TYR A 399 14.27 -8.33 32.09
N TYR A 400 12.94 -8.22 32.12
CA TYR A 400 12.09 -9.32 32.58
C TYR A 400 12.10 -10.51 31.62
N ILE A 401 12.13 -10.27 30.31
CA ILE A 401 12.27 -11.34 29.31
C ILE A 401 13.63 -12.03 29.46
N TRP A 402 14.69 -11.26 29.67
CA TRP A 402 16.02 -11.84 29.88
C TRP A 402 16.09 -12.72 31.13
N LYS A 403 15.42 -12.31 32.22
CA LYS A 403 15.26 -13.13 33.42
C LYS A 403 14.53 -14.44 33.16
N GLU A 404 13.61 -14.46 32.21
CA GLU A 404 12.90 -15.67 31.79
C GLU A 404 13.80 -16.60 30.96
N VAL A 405 14.58 -16.03 30.03
CA VAL A 405 15.48 -16.78 29.14
C VAL A 405 16.67 -17.39 29.90
N LYS A 406 17.15 -16.75 30.98
CA LYS A 406 18.24 -17.28 31.79
C LYS A 406 17.76 -18.02 33.04
N THR A 407 18.05 -19.32 33.11
CA THR A 407 17.87 -20.16 34.30
C THR A 407 18.87 -19.89 35.42
N ASP A 408 19.97 -19.17 35.17
CA ASP A 408 21.01 -18.86 36.17
C ASP A 408 21.13 -17.34 36.41
N GLN A 409 20.88 -16.91 37.64
CA GLN A 409 20.71 -15.50 38.07
C GLN A 409 22.02 -14.68 38.12
N SER A 410 23.15 -15.26 37.70
CA SER A 410 24.50 -14.76 38.02
C SER A 410 25.11 -13.77 36.99
N SER A 411 24.41 -13.43 35.91
CA SER A 411 24.90 -12.43 34.94
C SER A 411 24.03 -11.17 34.91
N ILE A 412 24.59 -10.09 35.44
CA ILE A 412 24.10 -8.72 35.32
C ILE A 412 23.94 -8.38 33.83
N LEU A 413 22.79 -7.83 33.45
CA LEU A 413 22.52 -7.31 32.10
C LEU A 413 23.49 -6.16 31.79
N PRO A 414 24.40 -6.27 30.80
CA PRO A 414 24.94 -5.08 30.17
C PRO A 414 23.96 -4.66 29.10
N VAL A 415 23.08 -3.70 29.40
CA VAL A 415 22.44 -2.87 28.35
C VAL A 415 23.45 -1.82 27.89
N LEU A 416 24.59 -2.34 27.46
CA LEU A 416 25.61 -1.68 26.67
C LEU A 416 26.02 -2.78 25.70
N PHE A 417 25.35 -2.80 24.56
CA PHE A 417 25.91 -3.46 23.39
C PHE A 417 27.34 -2.97 23.28
N ASN A 418 28.29 -3.87 23.06
CA ASN A 418 29.65 -3.47 22.74
C ASN A 418 29.65 -2.92 21.31
N LEU A 419 28.91 -1.83 21.08
CA LEU A 419 29.13 -0.92 19.99
C LEU A 419 30.57 -0.49 20.19
N SER A 420 31.43 -0.82 19.24
CA SER A 420 32.87 -0.51 19.20
C SER A 420 33.17 0.99 19.21
N SER A 421 32.20 1.79 19.62
CA SER A 421 32.06 3.20 19.38
C SER A 421 31.28 3.92 20.49
N ASP A 422 30.95 3.26 21.60
CA ASP A 422 30.68 3.97 22.86
C ASP A 422 32.00 4.61 23.34
N PRO A 423 32.11 5.95 23.35
CA PRO A 423 33.37 6.65 23.62
C PRO A 423 33.83 6.55 25.08
N ARG A 424 33.07 5.90 25.96
CA ARG A 424 33.27 5.86 27.41
C ARG A 424 33.64 4.46 27.92
N GLU A 425 34.94 4.15 27.88
CA GLU A 425 35.52 2.91 28.43
C GLU A 425 35.25 2.72 29.94
N ASP A 426 35.01 3.82 30.67
CA ASP A 426 34.64 3.84 32.08
C ASP A 426 33.33 3.09 32.36
N TYR A 427 32.33 3.17 31.47
CA TYR A 427 31.07 2.45 31.65
C TYR A 427 31.22 0.94 31.50
N LYS A 428 32.13 0.50 30.64
CA LYS A 428 32.44 -0.91 30.43
C LYS A 428 33.04 -1.54 31.69
N SER A 429 33.75 -0.77 32.52
CA SER A 429 34.37 -1.28 33.75
C SER A 429 33.36 -1.86 34.76
N HIS A 430 32.11 -1.39 34.75
CA HIS A 430 31.05 -1.87 35.63
C HIS A 430 30.49 -3.25 35.23
N PHE A 431 30.81 -3.73 34.03
CA PHE A 431 30.27 -4.99 33.48
C PHE A 431 31.42 -5.90 33.02
N PRO A 432 32.00 -6.74 33.91
CA PRO A 432 33.14 -7.59 33.56
C PRO A 432 32.79 -8.75 32.62
N ASN A 433 31.55 -9.26 32.70
CA ASN A 433 31.05 -10.36 31.86
C ASN A 433 30.24 -9.79 30.68
N ARG A 434 30.86 -9.73 29.49
CA ARG A 434 30.25 -9.20 28.25
C ARG A 434 30.28 -10.22 27.11
N ASN A 435 29.71 -11.40 27.35
CA ASN A 435 29.66 -12.50 26.39
C ASN A 435 28.34 -12.58 25.59
N LEU A 436 27.46 -11.58 25.73
CA LEU A 436 26.22 -11.49 24.97
C LEU A 436 26.52 -11.10 23.51
N MET A 437 26.14 -11.96 22.57
CA MET A 437 26.16 -11.64 21.15
C MET A 437 24.77 -11.16 20.73
N VAL A 438 24.72 -10.01 20.06
CA VAL A 438 23.48 -9.42 19.56
C VAL A 438 23.64 -9.20 18.07
N TYR A 439 22.64 -9.63 17.31
CA TYR A 439 22.59 -9.51 15.86
C TYR A 439 21.40 -8.64 15.47
N SER A 440 21.58 -7.83 14.44
CA SER A 440 20.47 -7.20 13.73
C SER A 440 20.22 -7.95 12.45
N THR A 441 18.95 -8.16 12.10
CA THR A 441 18.58 -8.69 10.78
C THR A 441 18.98 -7.69 9.71
N HIS A 442 19.64 -8.15 8.64
CA HIS A 442 19.84 -7.37 7.42
C HIS A 442 19.53 -8.25 6.20
N PRO A 443 18.59 -7.84 5.33
CA PRO A 443 17.73 -6.67 5.45
C PRO A 443 16.74 -6.76 6.63
N LEU A 444 16.10 -5.64 6.98
CA LEU A 444 15.05 -5.62 8.00
C LEU A 444 13.83 -6.43 7.53
N LEU A 445 13.25 -7.25 8.42
CA LEU A 445 12.01 -7.99 8.16
C LEU A 445 10.77 -7.07 8.19
N VAL A 446 10.80 -6.06 9.06
CA VAL A 446 9.77 -5.02 9.16
C VAL A 446 10.46 -3.65 9.20
N GLN A 447 9.98 -2.71 8.40
CA GLN A 447 10.55 -1.37 8.30
C GLN A 447 9.73 -0.36 9.13
N PRO A 448 10.37 0.70 9.69
CA PRO A 448 9.64 1.79 10.32
C PRO A 448 8.69 2.47 9.33
N CYS A 449 7.45 2.72 9.75
CA CYS A 449 6.48 3.46 8.96
C CYS A 449 6.74 4.98 8.95
N HIS A 450 7.36 5.50 10.01
CA HIS A 450 7.69 6.91 10.20
C HIS A 450 9.02 7.02 10.95
N TYR A 451 9.80 8.05 10.64
CA TYR A 451 11.05 8.40 11.31
C TYR A 451 10.87 9.63 12.21
N ALA A 452 11.77 9.85 13.17
CA ALA A 452 11.67 11.02 14.03
C ALA A 452 11.69 12.31 13.20
N GLY A 453 10.72 13.19 13.47
CA GLY A 453 10.49 14.42 12.72
C GLY A 453 9.51 14.28 11.55
N ASP A 454 9.14 13.07 11.14
CA ASP A 454 8.06 12.89 10.16
C ASP A 454 6.70 13.30 10.75
N PRO A 455 5.78 13.85 9.93
CA PRO A 455 4.38 14.02 10.34
C PRO A 455 3.82 12.68 10.84
N GLU A 456 3.01 12.72 11.91
CA GLU A 456 2.39 11.52 12.52
C GLU A 456 3.36 10.55 13.21
N TRP A 457 4.66 10.87 13.29
CA TRP A 457 5.59 10.10 14.12
C TRP A 457 5.23 10.22 15.61
N VAL A 458 5.28 9.08 16.31
CA VAL A 458 4.93 8.97 17.74
C VAL A 458 5.85 7.97 18.42
N SER A 459 6.40 8.36 19.58
CA SER A 459 7.24 7.50 20.42
C SER A 459 6.69 7.38 21.83
N ASP A 460 6.56 6.15 22.33
CA ASP A 460 6.18 5.85 23.72
C ASP A 460 7.38 5.90 24.68
N THR A 461 8.61 6.06 24.17
CA THR A 461 9.84 6.20 24.97
C THR A 461 10.24 7.66 25.11
N GLU A 462 10.29 8.41 24.00
CA GLU A 462 10.89 9.75 23.95
C GLU A 462 10.00 10.87 24.49
N THR A 463 8.68 10.65 24.60
CA THR A 463 7.69 11.73 24.90
C THR A 463 7.13 11.69 26.33
N SER A 464 7.80 10.97 27.24
CA SER A 464 7.40 10.86 28.65
C SER A 464 8.07 11.94 29.52
N THR A 465 8.16 11.74 30.84
CA THR A 465 8.93 12.64 31.74
C THR A 465 10.31 12.07 31.99
N LEU A 466 11.21 12.87 32.57
CA LEU A 466 12.48 12.36 33.09
C LEU A 466 12.22 11.28 34.16
N TRP A 467 13.16 10.34 34.26
CA TRP A 467 13.05 9.19 35.16
C TRP A 467 12.95 9.59 36.65
N ASP A 468 13.64 10.67 37.05
CA ASP A 468 13.78 11.17 38.42
C ASP A 468 13.03 12.49 38.70
N ASP A 469 12.46 13.11 37.66
CA ASP A 469 11.64 14.33 37.79
C ASP A 469 10.33 14.21 36.99
N ASP A 470 9.24 14.05 37.73
CA ASP A 470 7.88 13.92 37.21
C ASP A 470 7.38 15.21 36.51
N ASN A 471 8.02 16.35 36.71
CA ASN A 471 7.57 17.65 36.16
C ASN A 471 8.23 18.00 34.82
N VAL A 472 9.33 17.35 34.46
CA VAL A 472 10.08 17.65 33.23
C VAL A 472 9.62 16.72 32.11
N ARG A 473 8.74 17.22 31.25
CA ARG A 473 8.33 16.51 30.03
C ARG A 473 9.41 16.60 28.96
N THR A 474 9.60 15.50 28.24
CA THR A 474 10.49 15.43 27.09
C THR A 474 9.70 15.41 25.78
N ASP A 475 10.34 15.82 24.71
CA ASP A 475 9.86 15.63 23.34
C ASP A 475 10.93 14.92 22.51
N TRP A 476 10.68 14.79 21.21
CA TRP A 476 11.62 14.14 20.30
C TRP A 476 12.81 15.03 19.90
N ARG A 477 12.80 16.33 20.22
CA ARG A 477 13.84 17.26 19.77
C ARG A 477 15.17 16.86 20.44
N GLY A 478 16.16 16.55 19.62
CA GLY A 478 17.46 16.03 20.06
C GLY A 478 17.59 14.49 20.00
N SER A 479 16.52 13.72 19.79
CA SER A 479 16.64 12.28 19.53
C SER A 479 17.13 12.04 18.09
N HIS A 480 18.45 12.05 17.90
CA HIS A 480 19.09 11.69 16.63
C HIS A 480 19.04 10.19 16.31
N LYS A 481 18.57 9.34 17.25
CA LYS A 481 18.58 7.88 17.13
C LYS A 481 17.70 7.33 15.99
N THR A 482 16.69 8.10 15.56
CA THR A 482 15.72 7.67 14.53
C THR A 482 15.42 8.76 13.49
N LEU A 483 16.30 9.77 13.39
CA LEU A 483 16.14 10.87 12.43
C LEU A 483 16.41 10.37 11.00
N LYS A 484 15.54 10.75 10.06
CA LYS A 484 15.68 10.34 8.65
C LYS A 484 16.97 10.93 8.04
N GLY A 485 17.88 10.06 7.59
CA GLY A 485 19.12 10.46 6.91
C GLY A 485 20.23 11.03 7.80
N SER A 486 20.17 10.83 9.14
CA SER A 486 21.30 11.21 10.01
C SER A 486 22.49 10.28 9.78
N GLN A 487 23.64 10.82 9.38
CA GLN A 487 24.91 10.13 9.63
C GLN A 487 25.15 10.10 11.15
N PRO A 488 25.64 8.98 11.69
CA PRO A 488 26.02 8.93 13.10
C PRO A 488 27.10 9.99 13.39
N PRO A 489 27.17 10.50 14.64
CA PRO A 489 28.22 11.45 15.05
C PRO A 489 29.60 10.92 14.69
N ALA A 490 30.52 11.81 14.30
CA ALA A 490 31.89 11.45 13.98
C ALA A 490 32.52 10.65 15.13
N GLY A 491 32.77 9.35 14.90
CA GLY A 491 33.26 8.40 15.92
C GLY A 491 32.43 7.13 16.08
N LEU A 492 31.16 7.11 15.62
CA LEU A 492 30.30 5.91 15.56
C LEU A 492 30.10 5.45 14.11
N GLN A 493 31.11 4.84 13.49
CA GLN A 493 30.88 4.14 12.21
C GLN A 493 30.22 2.78 12.49
N SER A 494 28.90 2.69 12.37
CA SER A 494 28.29 1.40 11.99
C SER A 494 28.50 1.21 10.49
N ALA A 495 28.93 0.03 10.09
CA ALA A 495 29.08 -0.30 8.69
C ALA A 495 27.76 -0.05 7.92
N THR A 496 27.89 0.64 6.79
CA THR A 496 26.99 0.64 5.63
C THR A 496 25.61 1.32 5.74
N HIS A 497 25.56 2.60 5.39
CA HIS A 497 24.51 3.15 4.52
C HIS A 497 25.17 3.43 3.16
N LYS A 498 25.04 2.51 2.22
CA LYS A 498 25.17 2.82 0.80
C LYS A 498 23.78 2.71 0.21
N ASP A 499 23.18 3.88 0.00
CA ASP A 499 22.04 4.02 -0.88
C ASP A 499 22.50 3.68 -2.30
N GLU A 500 21.94 2.63 -2.90
CA GLU A 500 22.04 2.41 -4.34
C GLU A 500 20.77 2.95 -5.01
N LEU A 501 21.01 3.82 -6.00
CA LEU A 501 20.06 4.39 -6.95
C LEU A 501 19.54 3.37 -7.95
#